data_AF-A0A2K2DC99-F1
#
_entry.id   AF-A0A2K2DC99-F1
#
_cell.length_a   1.000
_cell.length_b   1.000
_cell.length_c   1.000
_cell.angle_alpha   90.00
_cell.angle_beta   90.00
_cell.angle_gamma   90.00
#
_symmetry.space_group_name_H-M   'P 1'
#
loop_
_entity.id
_entity.type
_entity.pdbx_description
1 polymer ?
#
loop_
_entity_poly.entity_id
_entity_poly.type
_entity_poly.pdbx_seq_one_letter_code
_entity_poly.pdbx_strand_id
1 'polypeptide(L)'
;MKSSSGEQIASSGPGSSRSEERDNERRVEESNPQPSETPAKKPRKKTPRGSHNLKEFCYVVTWHSERGRPESPERAQKAFAMTCGAVARKYCKITDKWTDISEVVRNTCIADVARRFQVIDEWRERFLAAVNIAVRNRLANWKTTARKWMDKPYEIIKKKWPSVTDEAEWKKFKKESSDPAFIAKSERIRALRLRKPLNHRLGSAGKEGKKKVWRKHDRILEAAGRVPPVHDMLEDQRAREYARQHMTPEEGAGIEPMQSPVKKFTENTHKWEESKRSETSDNSVQSKRWESAMTAGLQKAEHTGRVLGEGEGACWDDYFLPGPK
;
A
#
# COMPACT_ATOMS: atom_id res chain seq x y z
N MET A 1 -16.40 -47.41 47.41
CA MET A 1 -16.95 -46.10 47.80
C MET A 1 -15.82 -45.20 48.28
N LYS A 2 -15.99 -43.90 48.03
CA LYS A 2 -15.20 -42.70 48.36
C LYS A 2 -14.25 -42.69 49.58
N SER A 3 -13.29 -41.75 49.46
CA SER A 3 -12.56 -41.00 50.50
C SER A 3 -11.43 -41.78 51.17
N SER A 4 -10.32 -41.19 51.65
CA SER A 4 -9.97 -39.83 52.04
C SER A 4 -8.44 -39.77 52.17
N SER A 5 -7.79 -38.67 51.80
CA SER A 5 -6.67 -38.15 52.61
C SER A 5 -6.36 -36.72 52.19
N GLY A 6 -6.37 -35.82 53.16
CA GLY A 6 -6.06 -34.41 52.99
C GLY A 6 -4.67 -34.08 53.51
N GLU A 7 -4.08 -33.01 52.98
CA GLU A 7 -3.05 -32.24 53.67
C GLU A 7 -3.03 -30.78 53.16
N GLN A 8 -3.30 -29.90 54.11
CA GLN A 8 -2.90 -28.49 54.35
C GLN A 8 -2.49 -27.56 53.19
N ILE A 9 -3.17 -26.40 53.15
CA ILE A 9 -2.85 -25.19 52.37
C ILE A 9 -2.45 -24.08 53.35
N ALA A 10 -1.30 -23.45 53.14
CA ALA A 10 -0.90 -22.22 53.81
C ALA A 10 -0.96 -21.02 52.84
N SER A 11 -1.62 -19.97 53.29
CA SER A 11 -1.74 -18.65 52.66
C SER A 11 -0.51 -17.77 52.87
N SER A 12 -0.23 -16.83 51.97
CA SER A 12 0.20 -15.45 52.29
C SER A 12 0.24 -14.56 51.04
N GLY A 13 -0.26 -13.34 51.19
CA GLY A 13 -0.51 -12.34 50.15
C GLY A 13 0.70 -11.47 49.71
N PRO A 14 0.44 -10.43 48.90
CA PRO A 14 1.45 -9.78 48.06
C PRO A 14 1.99 -8.47 48.67
N GLY A 15 3.25 -8.16 48.39
CA GLY A 15 3.89 -6.90 48.76
C GLY A 15 4.91 -6.40 47.74
N SER A 16 4.81 -5.10 47.46
CA SER A 16 5.89 -4.17 47.07
C SER A 16 6.36 -4.12 45.60
N SER A 17 5.99 -3.05 44.89
CA SER A 17 6.96 -2.29 44.08
C SER A 17 6.60 -0.80 44.02
N ARG A 18 7.40 -0.10 44.82
CA ARG A 18 7.73 1.33 44.98
C ARG A 18 7.65 2.22 43.73
N SER A 19 7.00 3.36 43.92
CA SER A 19 7.01 4.60 43.14
C SER A 19 8.25 5.44 43.39
N GLU A 20 8.77 6.14 42.36
CA GLU A 20 9.49 7.43 42.50
C GLU A 20 9.31 8.29 41.23
N GLU A 21 8.50 9.34 41.34
CA GLU A 21 8.59 10.59 40.57
C GLU A 21 9.73 11.44 41.17
N ARG A 22 10.49 12.16 40.33
CA ARG A 22 11.06 13.47 40.70
C ARG A 22 11.14 14.41 39.50
N ASP A 23 10.44 15.53 39.64
CA ASP A 23 10.67 16.80 38.97
C ASP A 23 12.07 17.35 39.24
N ASN A 24 12.63 18.10 38.29
CA ASN A 24 13.40 19.30 38.63
C ASN A 24 13.38 20.32 37.49
N GLU A 25 12.95 21.54 37.81
CA GLU A 25 12.87 22.69 36.92
C GLU A 25 13.95 23.73 37.29
N ARG A 26 14.50 24.39 36.26
CA ARG A 26 15.27 25.67 36.21
C ARG A 26 16.76 25.69 36.61
N ARG A 27 17.62 26.10 35.64
CA ARG A 27 18.12 27.49 35.51
C ARG A 27 18.76 27.72 34.13
N VAL A 28 18.50 28.91 33.58
CA VAL A 28 19.04 29.48 32.35
C VAL A 28 20.49 29.90 32.57
N GLU A 29 21.41 29.48 31.70
CA GLU A 29 22.61 30.24 31.36
C GLU A 29 22.89 30.15 29.86
N GLU A 30 23.29 31.30 29.33
CA GLU A 30 23.35 31.72 27.94
C GLU A 30 24.79 31.56 27.43
N SER A 31 25.01 30.79 26.37
CA SER A 31 26.22 30.89 25.55
C SER A 31 25.98 30.33 24.14
N ASN A 32 26.18 31.18 23.13
CA ASN A 32 25.99 31.00 21.68
C ASN A 32 27.15 30.16 21.04
N PRO A 33 27.20 29.83 19.73
CA PRO A 33 27.22 28.44 19.25
C PRO A 33 28.50 28.06 18.47
N GLN A 34 28.92 26.80 18.52
CA GLN A 34 29.87 26.24 17.54
C GLN A 34 29.49 24.82 17.11
N PRO A 35 29.90 24.41 15.89
CA PRO A 35 29.11 23.54 15.02
C PRO A 35 29.21 22.07 15.41
N SER A 36 28.07 21.44 15.70
CA SER A 36 28.02 20.00 15.92
C SER A 36 27.96 19.26 14.59
N GLU A 37 29.02 18.51 14.28
CA GLU A 37 29.03 17.48 13.26
C GLU A 37 27.84 16.52 13.47
N THR A 38 26.94 16.43 12.48
CA THR A 38 25.86 15.44 12.50
C THR A 38 26.45 14.04 12.45
N PRO A 39 26.24 13.17 13.46
CA PRO A 39 26.70 11.80 13.39
C PRO A 39 25.86 11.05 12.35
N ALA A 40 26.54 10.41 11.40
CA ALA A 40 25.94 9.56 10.38
C ALA A 40 24.98 8.55 11.03
N LYS A 41 23.69 8.62 10.66
CA LYS A 41 22.66 7.69 11.14
C LYS A 41 23.03 6.26 10.76
N LYS A 42 23.46 5.47 11.75
CA LYS A 42 23.70 4.03 11.58
C LYS A 42 22.46 3.36 10.96
N PRO A 43 22.61 2.47 9.96
CA PRO A 43 21.50 1.81 9.32
C PRO A 43 20.71 1.01 10.36
N ARG A 44 19.45 1.40 10.58
CA ARG A 44 18.56 0.69 11.50
C ARG A 44 18.43 -0.77 11.06
N LYS A 45 18.87 -1.71 11.89
CA LYS A 45 18.61 -3.14 11.71
C LYS A 45 17.11 -3.32 11.51
N LYS A 46 16.71 -3.83 10.34
CA LYS A 46 15.31 -4.16 10.06
C LYS A 46 14.90 -5.23 11.07
N THR A 47 13.97 -4.89 11.98
CA THR A 47 13.36 -5.87 12.88
C THR A 47 12.83 -7.03 12.03
N PRO A 48 13.11 -8.29 12.41
CA PRO A 48 12.50 -9.45 11.76
C PRO A 48 11.00 -9.23 11.72
N ARG A 49 10.40 -9.26 10.52
CA ARG A 49 8.94 -9.12 10.38
C ARG A 49 8.30 -10.24 11.20
N GLY A 50 7.55 -9.85 12.23
CA GLY A 50 6.93 -10.75 13.20
C GLY A 50 6.16 -11.88 12.52
N SER A 51 6.15 -13.02 13.20
CA SER A 51 5.48 -14.27 12.84
C SER A 51 4.05 -14.06 12.35
N HIS A 52 3.55 -15.05 11.60
CA HIS A 52 2.22 -15.13 10.99
C HIS A 52 1.05 -15.14 11.98
N ASN A 53 1.22 -14.60 13.18
CA ASN A 53 0.27 -14.72 14.26
C ASN A 53 -0.81 -13.64 14.08
N LEU A 54 -2.00 -14.09 13.67
CA LEU A 54 -3.20 -13.28 13.69
C LEU A 54 -3.53 -12.94 15.13
N LYS A 55 -3.41 -11.67 15.49
CA LYS A 55 -3.77 -11.21 16.83
C LYS A 55 -5.31 -11.12 16.93
N GLU A 56 -5.84 -11.43 18.10
CA GLU A 56 -7.29 -11.50 18.33
C GLU A 56 -7.94 -10.15 18.61
N PHE A 57 -7.16 -9.10 18.83
CA PHE A 57 -7.71 -7.78 19.11
C PHE A 57 -8.39 -7.15 17.89
N CYS A 58 -9.48 -6.42 18.17
CA CYS A 58 -10.19 -5.64 17.19
C CYS A 58 -9.51 -4.27 17.00
N TYR A 59 -9.29 -3.88 15.75
CA TYR A 59 -8.82 -2.56 15.37
C TYR A 59 -10.03 -1.66 15.14
N VAL A 60 -10.23 -0.65 15.99
CA VAL A 60 -11.25 0.38 15.76
C VAL A 60 -10.76 1.30 14.65
N VAL A 61 -11.50 1.39 13.54
CA VAL A 61 -11.17 2.24 12.40
C VAL A 61 -12.00 3.51 12.45
N THR A 62 -11.32 4.64 12.62
CA THR A 62 -11.96 5.97 12.71
C THR A 62 -12.03 6.66 11.35
N TRP A 63 -11.11 6.35 10.44
CA TRP A 63 -11.05 6.97 9.10
C TRP A 63 -10.69 5.94 8.03
N HIS A 64 -11.34 6.10 6.86
CA HIS A 64 -11.18 5.23 5.69
C HIS A 64 -10.70 6.04 4.48
N SER A 65 -10.01 5.37 3.55
CA SER A 65 -9.80 5.91 2.21
C SER A 65 -11.11 5.87 1.43
N GLU A 66 -11.19 6.58 0.31
CA GLU A 66 -12.32 6.53 -0.63
C GLU A 66 -12.70 5.08 -1.02
N ARG A 67 -11.70 4.19 -1.12
CA ARG A 67 -11.89 2.77 -1.44
C ARG A 67 -12.16 1.88 -0.22
N GLY A 68 -12.43 2.46 0.95
CA GLY A 68 -12.76 1.73 2.16
C GLY A 68 -11.56 1.11 2.89
N ARG A 69 -10.32 1.51 2.60
CA ARG A 69 -9.15 1.01 3.36
C ARG A 69 -8.98 1.77 4.67
N PRO A 70 -8.60 1.11 5.79
CA PRO A 70 -8.30 1.82 7.03
C PRO A 70 -7.12 2.80 6.87
N GLU A 71 -7.36 4.09 7.14
CA GLU A 71 -6.33 5.14 7.14
C GLU A 71 -5.92 5.55 8.56
N SER A 72 -6.88 5.58 9.49
CA SER A 72 -6.66 5.92 10.89
C SER A 72 -7.44 4.98 11.81
N PRO A 73 -6.87 4.57 12.96
CA PRO A 73 -5.54 4.90 13.48
C PRO A 73 -4.41 4.23 12.72
N GLU A 74 -3.18 4.75 12.84
CA GLU A 74 -2.01 4.23 12.12
C GLU A 74 -1.76 2.72 12.40
N ARG A 75 -2.11 2.28 13.61
CA ARG A 75 -2.07 0.86 14.00
C ARG A 75 -2.99 0.00 13.14
N ALA A 76 -4.23 0.43 12.88
CA ALA A 76 -5.17 -0.27 12.01
C ALA A 76 -4.69 -0.28 10.55
N GLN A 77 -4.22 0.87 10.06
CA GLN A 77 -3.65 1.03 8.72
C GLN A 77 -2.49 0.05 8.47
N LYS A 78 -1.51 0.00 9.39
CA LYS A 78 -0.34 -0.89 9.28
C LYS A 78 -0.73 -2.37 9.35
N ALA A 79 -1.72 -2.71 10.17
CA ALA A 79 -2.16 -4.07 10.36
C ALA A 79 -2.97 -4.63 9.19
N PHE A 80 -3.80 -3.82 8.54
CA PHE A 80 -4.72 -4.26 7.48
C PHE A 80 -4.06 -5.18 6.44
N ALA A 81 -2.99 -4.69 5.82
CA ALA A 81 -2.21 -5.43 4.83
C ALA A 81 -1.65 -6.77 5.34
N MET A 82 -1.20 -6.79 6.60
CA MET A 82 -0.62 -7.98 7.23
C MET A 82 -1.70 -9.00 7.58
N THR A 83 -2.82 -8.54 8.14
CA THR A 83 -3.99 -9.36 8.48
C THR A 83 -4.55 -10.04 7.24
N CYS A 84 -4.81 -9.29 6.15
CA CYS A 84 -5.28 -9.88 4.89
C CYS A 84 -4.33 -10.96 4.35
N GLY A 85 -3.01 -10.76 4.49
CA GLY A 85 -2.03 -11.75 4.04
C GLY A 85 -1.95 -12.98 4.94
N ALA A 86 -2.08 -12.80 6.25
CA ALA A 86 -2.11 -13.92 7.19
C ALA A 86 -3.40 -14.75 7.03
N VAL A 87 -4.56 -14.09 6.84
CA VAL A 87 -5.83 -14.75 6.51
C VAL A 87 -5.76 -15.50 5.18
N ALA A 88 -5.21 -14.89 4.12
CA ALA A 88 -5.02 -15.56 2.84
C ALA A 88 -4.22 -16.87 3.00
N ARG A 89 -3.15 -16.85 3.82
CA ARG A 89 -2.33 -18.05 4.07
C ARG A 89 -2.98 -19.05 5.03
N LYS A 90 -3.98 -18.64 5.81
CA LYS A 90 -4.70 -19.52 6.72
C LYS A 90 -5.72 -20.39 5.98
N TYR A 91 -6.43 -19.82 5.02
CA TYR A 91 -7.56 -20.50 4.35
C TYR A 91 -7.29 -20.89 2.90
N CYS A 92 -6.29 -20.31 2.23
CA CYS A 92 -5.97 -20.63 0.84
C CYS A 92 -4.67 -21.44 0.75
N LYS A 93 -4.63 -22.34 -0.23
CA LYS A 93 -3.43 -23.07 -0.62
C LYS A 93 -2.53 -22.18 -1.48
N ILE A 94 -1.23 -22.50 -1.50
CA ILE A 94 -0.27 -21.76 -2.30
C ILE A 94 -0.50 -21.95 -3.80
N THR A 95 -1.20 -22.99 -4.22
CA THR A 95 -1.58 -23.24 -5.61
C THR A 95 -2.84 -22.48 -6.04
N ASP A 96 -3.71 -22.10 -5.09
CA ASP A 96 -5.05 -21.57 -5.40
C ASP A 96 -5.01 -20.26 -6.19
N LYS A 97 -5.83 -20.14 -7.23
CA LYS A 97 -6.12 -18.86 -7.89
C LYS A 97 -7.37 -18.28 -7.25
N TRP A 98 -7.34 -16.99 -6.89
CA TRP A 98 -8.47 -16.35 -6.20
C TRP A 98 -9.81 -16.45 -6.96
N THR A 99 -9.75 -16.50 -8.29
CA THR A 99 -10.92 -16.69 -9.17
C THR A 99 -11.54 -18.08 -9.07
N ASP A 100 -10.73 -19.08 -8.74
CA ASP A 100 -11.10 -20.50 -8.78
C ASP A 100 -11.48 -21.00 -7.37
N ILE A 101 -11.29 -20.17 -6.33
CA ILE A 101 -11.65 -20.47 -4.95
C ILE A 101 -13.17 -20.35 -4.78
N SER A 102 -13.76 -21.31 -4.08
CA SER A 102 -15.18 -21.32 -3.76
C SER A 102 -15.62 -20.04 -3.04
N GLU A 103 -16.85 -19.63 -3.28
CA GLU A 103 -17.41 -18.44 -2.65
C GLU A 103 -17.41 -18.55 -1.12
N VAL A 104 -17.65 -19.75 -0.58
CA VAL A 104 -17.60 -20.04 0.86
C VAL A 104 -16.24 -19.68 1.46
N VAL A 105 -15.14 -20.07 0.82
CA VAL A 105 -13.78 -19.78 1.31
C VAL A 105 -13.46 -18.29 1.16
N ARG A 106 -13.89 -17.65 0.07
CA ARG A 106 -13.74 -16.20 -0.11
C ARG A 106 -14.47 -15.42 0.98
N ASN A 107 -15.72 -15.78 1.25
CA ASN A 107 -16.54 -15.16 2.30
C ASN A 107 -15.97 -15.42 3.69
N THR A 108 -15.43 -16.62 3.95
CA THR A 108 -14.72 -16.94 5.20
C THR A 108 -13.49 -16.05 5.39
N CYS A 109 -12.68 -15.85 4.35
CA CYS A 109 -11.54 -14.93 4.42
C CYS A 109 -11.99 -13.50 4.73
N ILE A 110 -13.02 -13.02 4.03
CA ILE A 110 -13.55 -11.67 4.20
C ILE A 110 -14.09 -11.48 5.63
N ALA A 111 -14.90 -12.42 6.12
CA ALA A 111 -15.47 -12.40 7.46
C ALA A 111 -14.39 -12.45 8.55
N ASP A 112 -13.35 -13.28 8.40
CA ASP A 112 -12.27 -13.37 9.38
C ASP A 112 -11.46 -12.06 9.45
N VAL A 113 -11.20 -11.40 8.32
CA VAL A 113 -10.62 -10.05 8.36
C VAL A 113 -11.59 -9.07 9.00
N ALA A 114 -12.86 -9.05 8.60
CA ALA A 114 -13.85 -8.10 9.09
C ALA A 114 -14.04 -8.17 10.61
N ARG A 115 -14.05 -9.37 11.19
CA ARG A 115 -14.12 -9.55 12.66
C ARG A 115 -13.00 -8.86 13.43
N ARG A 116 -11.86 -8.58 12.77
CA ARG A 116 -10.70 -7.91 13.38
C ARG A 116 -10.71 -6.41 13.18
N PHE A 117 -11.62 -5.84 12.40
CA PHE A 117 -11.69 -4.40 12.17
C PHE A 117 -13.12 -3.92 12.47
N GLN A 118 -13.25 -3.06 13.47
CA GLN A 118 -14.52 -2.38 13.74
C GLN A 118 -14.61 -1.18 12.81
N VAL A 119 -15.60 -1.23 11.92
CA VAL A 119 -15.87 -0.24 10.88
C VAL A 119 -17.31 0.22 11.05
N ILE A 120 -17.55 1.52 10.92
CA ILE A 120 -18.89 2.10 10.92
C ILE A 120 -19.70 1.59 9.71
N ASP A 121 -21.01 1.41 9.89
CA ASP A 121 -21.85 0.71 8.91
C ASP A 121 -21.83 1.33 7.51
N GLU A 122 -21.77 2.67 7.43
CA GLU A 122 -21.65 3.41 6.17
C GLU A 122 -20.45 2.99 5.32
N TRP A 123 -19.35 2.61 5.96
CA TRP A 123 -18.12 2.20 5.27
C TRP A 123 -18.01 0.69 5.10
N ARG A 124 -18.93 -0.09 5.66
CA ARG A 124 -18.82 -1.54 5.76
C ARG A 124 -18.71 -2.19 4.38
N GLU A 125 -19.57 -1.83 3.44
CA GLU A 125 -19.54 -2.40 2.09
C GLU A 125 -18.20 -2.13 1.37
N ARG A 126 -17.78 -0.86 1.34
CA ARG A 126 -16.50 -0.45 0.73
C ARG A 126 -15.32 -1.13 1.40
N PHE A 127 -15.36 -1.27 2.73
CA PHE A 127 -14.35 -1.98 3.49
C PHE A 127 -14.27 -3.47 3.10
N LEU A 128 -15.39 -4.18 3.00
CA LEU A 128 -15.41 -5.57 2.59
C LEU A 128 -14.89 -5.76 1.14
N ALA A 129 -15.22 -4.82 0.24
CA ALA A 129 -14.65 -4.79 -1.10
C ALA A 129 -13.12 -4.60 -1.07
N ALA A 130 -12.63 -3.69 -0.23
CA ALA A 130 -11.20 -3.47 -0.02
C ALA A 130 -10.49 -4.71 0.53
N VAL A 131 -11.14 -5.42 1.46
CA VAL A 131 -10.65 -6.69 2.03
C VAL A 131 -10.51 -7.74 0.94
N ASN A 132 -11.55 -7.95 0.13
CA ASN A 132 -11.52 -8.93 -0.98
C ASN A 132 -10.32 -8.67 -1.93
N ILE A 133 -10.14 -7.43 -2.35
CA ILE A 133 -9.01 -7.01 -3.19
C ILE A 133 -7.67 -7.24 -2.48
N ALA A 134 -7.58 -6.89 -1.19
CA ALA A 134 -6.35 -7.01 -0.42
C ALA A 134 -5.94 -8.48 -0.21
N VAL A 135 -6.89 -9.36 0.12
CA VAL A 135 -6.63 -10.81 0.30
C VAL A 135 -6.16 -11.43 -1.00
N ARG A 136 -6.87 -11.18 -2.12
CA ARG A 136 -6.45 -11.59 -3.47
C ARG A 136 -5.00 -11.19 -3.78
N ASN A 137 -4.68 -9.92 -3.58
CA ASN A 137 -3.35 -9.39 -3.87
C ASN A 137 -2.29 -9.96 -2.93
N ARG A 138 -2.62 -10.28 -1.67
CA ARG A 138 -1.69 -10.91 -0.74
C ARG A 138 -1.42 -12.38 -1.07
N LEU A 139 -2.41 -13.12 -1.55
CA LEU A 139 -2.22 -14.47 -2.10
C LEU A 139 -1.26 -14.45 -3.30
N ALA A 140 -1.48 -13.54 -4.26
CA ALA A 140 -0.58 -13.38 -5.41
C ALA A 140 0.86 -12.99 -5.00
N ASN A 141 1.01 -12.07 -4.03
CA ASN A 141 2.32 -11.67 -3.52
C ASN A 141 3.06 -12.79 -2.78
N TRP A 142 2.31 -13.66 -2.09
CA TRP A 142 2.87 -14.86 -1.46
C TRP A 142 3.48 -15.79 -2.52
N LYS A 143 2.75 -16.10 -3.59
CA LYS A 143 3.25 -16.88 -4.74
C LYS A 143 4.55 -16.28 -5.31
N THR A 144 4.57 -14.98 -5.59
CA THR A 144 5.78 -14.30 -6.10
C THR A 144 6.97 -14.41 -5.15
N THR A 145 6.72 -14.35 -3.84
CA THR A 145 7.78 -14.52 -2.83
C THR A 145 8.25 -15.96 -2.78
N ALA A 146 7.33 -16.92 -2.84
CA ALA A 146 7.62 -18.35 -2.80
C ALA A 146 8.44 -18.84 -3.99
N ARG A 147 8.24 -18.27 -5.19
CA ARG A 147 9.08 -18.58 -6.37
C ARG A 147 10.57 -18.29 -6.15
N LYS A 148 10.93 -17.40 -5.24
CA LYS A 148 12.35 -17.13 -4.88
C LYS A 148 12.98 -18.20 -3.98
N TRP A 149 12.19 -19.17 -3.55
CA TRP A 149 12.58 -20.22 -2.60
C TRP A 149 12.46 -21.62 -3.22
N MET A 150 12.27 -21.75 -4.53
CA MET A 150 12.05 -23.05 -5.19
C MET A 150 13.23 -24.02 -5.04
N ASP A 151 14.46 -23.49 -4.93
CA ASP A 151 15.69 -24.28 -4.76
C ASP A 151 15.95 -24.72 -3.31
N LYS A 152 15.11 -24.27 -2.36
CA LYS A 152 15.29 -24.61 -0.94
C LYS A 152 14.57 -25.92 -0.60
N PRO A 153 15.14 -26.72 0.32
CA PRO A 153 14.50 -27.96 0.78
C PRO A 153 13.18 -27.67 1.49
N TYR A 154 12.24 -28.61 1.39
CA TYR A 154 10.88 -28.45 1.91
C TYR A 154 10.84 -28.13 3.41
N GLU A 155 11.73 -28.68 4.22
CA GLU A 155 11.78 -28.38 5.67
C GLU A 155 12.01 -26.89 5.97
N ILE A 156 12.82 -26.20 5.16
CA ILE A 156 13.02 -24.75 5.28
C ILE A 156 11.75 -24.00 4.86
N ILE A 157 11.06 -24.49 3.82
CA ILE A 157 9.79 -23.93 3.34
C ILE A 157 8.69 -24.06 4.38
N LYS A 158 8.52 -25.25 4.96
CA LYS A 158 7.54 -25.54 6.02
C LYS A 158 7.77 -24.69 7.26
N LYS A 159 9.04 -24.51 7.68
CA LYS A 159 9.40 -23.59 8.77
C LYS A 159 9.05 -22.14 8.44
N LYS A 160 9.19 -21.72 7.17
CA LYS A 160 8.90 -20.35 6.73
C LYS A 160 7.41 -20.06 6.57
N TRP A 161 6.68 -21.02 6.01
CA TRP A 161 5.25 -20.99 5.75
C TRP A 161 4.61 -22.26 6.28
N PRO A 162 4.26 -22.29 7.58
CA PRO A 162 3.62 -23.46 8.19
C PRO A 162 2.27 -23.85 7.56
N SER A 163 1.66 -22.93 6.80
CA SER A 163 0.44 -23.18 6.05
C SER A 163 0.62 -24.08 4.82
N VAL A 164 1.86 -24.31 4.36
CA VAL A 164 2.16 -25.29 3.31
C VAL A 164 2.36 -26.65 3.98
N THR A 165 1.26 -27.31 4.31
CA THR A 165 1.26 -28.52 5.14
C THR A 165 1.68 -29.78 4.38
N ASP A 166 1.53 -29.78 3.06
CA ASP A 166 1.76 -30.95 2.20
C ASP A 166 2.95 -30.70 1.24
N GLU A 167 3.89 -31.63 1.21
CA GLU A 167 5.01 -31.59 0.27
C GLU A 167 4.53 -31.73 -1.18
N ALA A 168 3.44 -32.48 -1.43
CA ALA A 168 2.85 -32.61 -2.76
C ALA A 168 2.29 -31.27 -3.26
N GLU A 169 1.72 -30.44 -2.38
CA GLU A 169 1.30 -29.08 -2.69
C GLU A 169 2.49 -28.21 -3.14
N TRP A 170 3.62 -28.30 -2.42
CA TRP A 170 4.84 -27.59 -2.80
C TRP A 170 5.41 -28.09 -4.13
N LYS A 171 5.42 -29.42 -4.36
CA LYS A 171 5.85 -30.02 -5.63
C LYS A 171 4.96 -29.55 -6.79
N LYS A 172 3.63 -29.49 -6.60
CA LYS A 172 2.69 -28.95 -7.59
C LYS A 172 2.99 -27.48 -7.90
N PHE A 173 3.21 -26.66 -6.88
CA PHE A 173 3.57 -25.25 -7.06
C PHE A 173 4.88 -25.06 -7.83
N LYS A 174 5.89 -25.91 -7.58
CA LYS A 174 7.13 -25.91 -8.38
C LYS A 174 6.84 -26.28 -9.83
N LYS A 175 6.08 -27.34 -10.10
CA LYS A 175 5.70 -27.75 -11.45
C LYS A 175 5.00 -26.63 -12.22
N GLU A 176 4.02 -25.97 -11.60
CA GLU A 176 3.32 -24.82 -12.20
C GLU A 176 4.24 -23.61 -12.43
N SER A 177 5.25 -23.42 -11.58
CA SER A 177 6.20 -22.31 -11.71
C SER A 177 7.29 -22.57 -12.75
N SER A 178 7.59 -23.83 -13.05
CA SER A 178 8.54 -24.27 -14.07
C SER A 178 7.89 -24.52 -15.43
N ASP A 179 6.57 -24.31 -15.56
CA ASP A 179 5.85 -24.42 -16.82
C ASP A 179 6.44 -23.44 -17.87
N PRO A 180 6.88 -23.92 -19.05
CA PRO A 180 7.40 -23.06 -20.12
C PRO A 180 6.46 -21.93 -20.51
N ALA A 181 5.15 -22.16 -20.52
CA ALA A 181 4.17 -21.12 -20.84
C ALA A 181 4.15 -20.01 -19.78
N PHE A 182 4.28 -20.37 -18.50
CA PHE A 182 4.40 -19.40 -17.41
C PHE A 182 5.70 -18.59 -17.52
N ILE A 183 6.83 -19.25 -17.80
CA ILE A 183 8.14 -18.59 -17.96
C ILE A 183 8.09 -17.61 -19.13
N ALA A 184 7.63 -18.04 -20.30
CA ALA A 184 7.50 -17.19 -21.48
C ALA A 184 6.61 -15.97 -21.21
N LYS A 185 5.50 -16.16 -20.50
CA LYS A 185 4.63 -15.04 -20.08
C LYS A 185 5.36 -14.09 -19.14
N SER A 186 6.10 -14.60 -18.16
CA SER A 186 6.87 -13.79 -17.21
C SER A 186 7.94 -12.96 -17.93
N GLU A 187 8.66 -13.55 -18.87
CA GLU A 187 9.68 -12.89 -19.70
C GLU A 187 9.07 -11.81 -20.59
N ARG A 188 7.94 -12.11 -21.26
CA ARG A 188 7.19 -11.11 -22.04
C ARG A 188 6.82 -9.89 -21.18
N ILE A 189 6.31 -10.10 -19.96
CA ILE A 189 5.95 -9.00 -19.05
C ILE A 189 7.19 -8.24 -18.56
N ARG A 190 8.32 -8.93 -18.35
CA ARG A 190 9.61 -8.29 -18.01
C ARG A 190 10.11 -7.42 -19.17
N ALA A 191 10.04 -7.90 -20.41
CA ALA A 191 10.42 -7.15 -21.60
C ALA A 191 9.54 -5.91 -21.78
N LEU A 192 8.22 -6.03 -21.61
CA LEU A 192 7.31 -4.88 -21.67
C LEU A 192 7.62 -3.82 -20.60
N ARG A 193 8.03 -4.25 -19.41
CA ARG A 193 8.45 -3.33 -18.34
C ARG A 193 9.76 -2.62 -18.66
N LEU A 194 10.74 -3.32 -19.25
CA LEU A 194 12.02 -2.73 -19.66
C LEU A 194 11.86 -1.68 -20.77
N ARG A 195 10.83 -1.82 -21.62
CA ARG A 195 10.48 -0.82 -22.64
C ARG A 195 9.91 0.49 -22.06
N LYS A 196 9.45 0.51 -20.80
CA LYS A 196 8.88 1.71 -20.21
C LYS A 196 10.00 2.66 -19.76
N PRO A 197 9.97 3.94 -20.17
CA PRO A 197 11.03 4.91 -19.84
C PRO A 197 11.00 5.34 -18.37
N LEU A 198 9.85 5.21 -17.71
CA LEU A 198 9.65 5.66 -16.34
C LEU A 198 9.19 4.51 -15.45
N ASN A 199 9.89 4.35 -14.33
CA ASN A 199 9.44 3.52 -13.23
C ASN A 199 8.52 4.34 -12.32
N HIS A 200 7.37 3.79 -11.94
CA HIS A 200 6.60 4.37 -10.85
C HIS A 200 7.23 3.98 -9.51
N ARG A 201 7.10 4.83 -8.51
CA ARG A 201 7.60 4.68 -7.14
C ARG A 201 6.48 4.35 -6.15
N LEU A 202 5.33 3.92 -6.67
CA LEU A 202 4.21 3.43 -5.88
C LEU A 202 4.56 2.10 -5.18
N GLY A 203 4.07 1.95 -3.95
CA GLY A 203 4.10 0.68 -3.23
C GLY A 203 2.90 -0.21 -3.56
N SER A 204 2.76 -1.33 -2.84
CA SER A 204 1.61 -2.25 -3.02
C SER A 204 0.24 -1.62 -2.72
N ALA A 205 0.22 -0.50 -2.00
CA ALA A 205 -0.99 0.25 -1.70
C ALA A 205 -1.33 1.30 -2.77
N GLY A 206 -0.55 1.41 -3.85
CA GLY A 206 -0.80 2.35 -4.94
C GLY A 206 -0.66 3.82 -4.52
N LYS A 207 -1.40 4.69 -5.21
CA LYS A 207 -1.46 6.14 -4.92
C LYS A 207 -1.97 6.43 -3.52
N GLU A 208 -3.04 5.76 -3.07
CA GLU A 208 -3.62 5.94 -1.72
C GLU A 208 -2.56 5.84 -0.61
N GLY A 209 -1.75 4.76 -0.66
CA GLY A 209 -0.68 4.57 0.31
C GLY A 209 0.42 5.62 0.23
N LYS A 210 0.59 6.27 -0.93
CA LYS A 210 1.57 7.35 -1.15
C LYS A 210 1.03 8.74 -0.83
N LYS A 211 -0.28 9.01 -0.95
CA LYS A 211 -0.89 10.31 -0.63
C LYS A 211 -0.51 10.81 0.76
N LYS A 212 -0.48 9.94 1.78
CA LYS A 212 -0.03 10.31 3.15
C LYS A 212 1.45 10.71 3.21
N VAL A 213 2.32 10.02 2.46
CA VAL A 213 3.75 10.34 2.38
C VAL A 213 3.95 11.68 1.68
N TRP A 214 3.25 11.89 0.57
CA TRP A 214 3.24 13.14 -0.18
C TRP A 214 2.73 14.31 0.65
N ARG A 215 1.60 14.16 1.36
CA ARG A 215 1.10 15.18 2.29
C ARG A 215 2.11 15.56 3.38
N LYS A 216 2.81 14.58 3.94
CA LYS A 216 3.86 14.85 4.94
C LYS A 216 5.03 15.61 4.32
N HIS A 217 5.43 15.23 3.12
CA HIS A 217 6.49 15.90 2.38
C HIS A 217 6.10 17.35 2.07
N ASP A 218 4.87 17.58 1.63
CA ASP A 218 4.35 18.91 1.29
C ASP A 218 4.34 19.83 2.50
N ARG A 219 3.91 19.35 3.67
CA ARG A 219 3.99 20.12 4.91
C ARG A 219 5.42 20.51 5.30
N ILE A 220 6.40 19.64 5.01
CA ILE A 220 7.81 19.94 5.28
C ILE A 220 8.32 21.02 4.32
N LEU A 221 7.93 20.95 3.05
CA LEU A 221 8.29 21.96 2.05
C LEU A 221 7.63 23.31 2.34
N GLU A 222 6.35 23.29 2.69
CA GLU A 222 5.58 24.48 3.08
C GLU A 222 6.21 25.16 4.31
N ALA A 223 6.57 24.39 5.34
CA ALA A 223 7.28 24.92 6.51
C ALA A 223 8.67 25.50 6.17
N ALA A 224 9.28 25.07 5.06
CA ALA A 224 10.52 25.61 4.53
C ALA A 224 10.31 26.74 3.49
N GLY A 225 9.08 27.20 3.29
CA GLY A 225 8.73 28.24 2.32
C GLY A 225 8.89 27.82 0.86
N ARG A 226 8.83 26.50 0.57
CA ARG A 226 8.99 25.95 -0.79
C ARG A 226 7.68 25.34 -1.28
N VAL A 227 7.33 25.63 -2.54
CA VAL A 227 6.18 25.02 -3.21
C VAL A 227 6.67 23.88 -4.12
N PRO A 228 6.05 22.70 -4.08
CA PRO A 228 6.40 21.60 -4.97
C PRO A 228 6.15 21.99 -6.45
N PRO A 229 7.10 21.78 -7.37
CA PRO A 229 7.00 22.28 -8.75
C PRO A 229 5.74 21.86 -9.51
N VAL A 230 5.22 20.66 -9.23
CA VAL A 230 4.01 20.13 -9.89
C VAL A 230 2.72 20.85 -9.49
N HIS A 231 2.68 21.51 -8.33
CA HIS A 231 1.48 22.23 -7.90
C HIS A 231 1.33 23.55 -8.63
N ASP A 232 2.46 24.20 -8.96
CA ASP A 232 2.48 25.43 -9.74
C ASP A 232 2.23 25.16 -11.24
N MET A 233 2.72 24.02 -11.74
CA MET A 233 2.68 23.69 -13.17
C MET A 233 1.41 22.97 -13.63
N LEU A 234 0.58 22.43 -12.74
CA LEU A 234 -0.58 21.63 -13.14
C LEU A 234 -1.77 21.98 -12.26
N GLU A 235 -2.97 22.01 -12.82
CA GLU A 235 -4.21 22.19 -12.06
C GLU A 235 -4.85 20.86 -11.71
N ASP A 236 -4.87 19.91 -12.66
CA ASP A 236 -5.55 18.63 -12.49
C ASP A 236 -4.85 17.77 -11.43
N GLN A 237 -5.61 17.39 -10.41
CA GLN A 237 -5.11 16.59 -9.30
C GLN A 237 -4.57 15.22 -9.76
N ARG A 238 -5.15 14.60 -10.79
CA ARG A 238 -4.70 13.29 -11.27
C ARG A 238 -3.38 13.41 -12.01
N ALA A 239 -3.21 14.46 -12.81
CA ALA A 239 -1.95 14.79 -13.47
C ALA A 239 -0.84 15.07 -12.46
N ARG A 240 -1.12 15.85 -11.40
CA ARG A 240 -0.18 16.07 -10.28
C ARG A 240 0.25 14.75 -9.64
N GLU A 241 -0.71 13.88 -9.30
CA GLU A 241 -0.42 12.58 -8.68
C GLU A 241 0.33 11.63 -9.62
N TYR A 242 0.04 11.69 -10.93
CA TYR A 242 0.75 10.93 -11.95
C TYR A 242 2.19 11.40 -12.13
N ALA A 243 2.44 12.70 -12.13
CA ALA A 243 3.80 13.23 -12.16
C ALA A 243 4.57 12.80 -10.89
N ARG A 244 3.97 12.98 -9.71
CA ARG A 244 4.59 12.62 -8.41
C ARG A 244 4.95 11.15 -8.25
N GLN A 245 4.15 10.23 -8.79
CA GLN A 245 4.49 8.81 -8.68
C GLN A 245 5.77 8.44 -9.41
N HIS A 246 6.27 9.27 -10.33
CA HIS A 246 7.52 9.04 -11.04
C HIS A 246 8.71 9.80 -10.45
N MET A 247 8.47 10.81 -9.62
CA MET A 247 9.50 11.67 -9.03
C MET A 247 10.18 11.09 -7.78
N THR A 248 11.46 11.38 -7.59
CA THR A 248 12.15 11.27 -6.29
C THR A 248 11.60 12.30 -5.30
N PRO A 249 11.85 12.12 -3.99
CA PRO A 249 11.58 13.19 -3.00
C PRO A 249 12.27 14.52 -3.37
N GLU A 250 13.49 14.46 -3.88
CA GLU A 250 14.31 15.61 -4.25
C GLU A 250 13.77 16.33 -5.50
N GLU A 251 13.37 15.57 -6.53
CA GLU A 251 12.69 16.09 -7.72
C GLU A 251 11.32 16.69 -7.34
N GLY A 252 10.56 16.01 -6.48
CA GLY A 252 9.28 16.49 -5.98
C GLY A 252 9.39 17.72 -5.06
N ALA A 253 10.58 17.98 -4.51
CA ALA A 253 10.90 19.18 -3.75
C ALA A 253 11.43 20.34 -4.61
N GLY A 254 11.65 20.11 -5.91
CA GLY A 254 12.29 21.08 -6.80
C GLY A 254 13.78 21.31 -6.52
N ILE A 255 14.43 20.41 -5.77
CA ILE A 255 15.88 20.47 -5.51
C ILE A 255 16.63 19.95 -6.73
N GLU A 256 16.15 18.84 -7.30
CA GLU A 256 16.67 18.27 -8.53
C GLU A 256 15.70 18.51 -9.68
N PRO A 257 16.20 18.68 -10.92
CA PRO A 257 15.33 18.81 -12.08
C PRO A 257 14.58 17.49 -12.34
N MET A 258 13.33 17.60 -12.77
CA MET A 258 12.52 16.44 -13.16
C MET A 258 13.19 15.66 -14.31
N GLN A 259 13.09 14.33 -14.27
CA GLN A 259 13.50 13.51 -15.41
C GLN A 259 12.79 13.94 -16.70
N SER A 260 13.51 13.92 -17.83
CA SER A 260 13.00 14.39 -19.13
C SER A 260 11.60 13.84 -19.48
N PRO A 261 11.28 12.55 -19.28
CA PRO A 261 9.94 12.04 -19.60
C PRO A 261 8.83 12.60 -18.68
N VAL A 262 9.13 12.89 -17.41
CA VAL A 262 8.17 13.52 -16.48
C VAL A 262 7.99 14.99 -16.82
N LYS A 263 9.08 15.69 -17.13
CA LYS A 263 9.06 17.09 -17.57
C LYS A 263 8.21 17.27 -18.84
N LYS A 264 8.40 16.41 -19.85
CA LYS A 264 7.56 16.41 -21.06
C LYS A 264 6.08 16.20 -20.74
N PHE A 265 5.78 15.25 -19.84
CA PHE A 265 4.41 15.02 -19.39
C PHE A 265 3.80 16.27 -18.74
N THR A 266 4.52 16.92 -17.81
CA THR A 266 4.02 18.11 -17.13
C THR A 266 3.84 19.28 -18.08
N GLU A 267 4.79 19.52 -19.00
CA GLU A 267 4.70 20.60 -20.00
C GLU A 267 3.52 20.40 -20.97
N ASN A 268 3.33 19.17 -21.47
CA ASN A 268 2.21 18.85 -22.36
C ASN A 268 0.86 19.00 -21.66
N THR A 269 0.80 18.64 -20.39
CA THR A 269 -0.43 18.77 -19.59
C THR A 269 -0.75 20.23 -19.32
N HIS A 270 0.24 21.02 -18.89
CA HIS A 270 0.07 22.46 -18.66
C HIS A 270 -0.44 23.18 -19.91
N LYS A 271 0.18 22.92 -21.08
CA LYS A 271 -0.27 23.51 -22.36
C LYS A 271 -1.73 23.18 -22.68
N TRP A 272 -2.18 21.97 -22.34
CA TRP A 272 -3.57 21.57 -22.54
C TRP A 272 -4.52 22.28 -21.58
N GLU A 273 -4.14 22.40 -20.30
CA GLU A 273 -4.90 23.16 -19.29
C GLU A 273 -5.00 24.65 -19.66
N GLU A 274 -3.91 25.27 -20.13
CA GLU A 274 -3.89 26.65 -20.64
C GLU A 274 -4.79 26.84 -21.87
N SER A 275 -4.75 25.90 -22.82
CA SER A 275 -5.63 25.91 -24.00
C SER A 275 -7.10 25.85 -23.57
N LYS A 276 -7.43 24.99 -22.61
CA LYS A 276 -8.80 24.87 -22.08
C LYS A 276 -9.25 26.09 -21.28
N ARG A 277 -8.34 26.74 -20.56
CA ARG A 277 -8.63 28.01 -19.88
C ARG A 277 -8.88 29.16 -20.86
N SER A 278 -8.15 29.16 -21.98
CA SER A 278 -8.28 30.18 -23.04
C SER A 278 -9.50 29.97 -23.93
N GLU A 279 -10.04 28.74 -23.98
CA GLU A 279 -11.34 28.41 -24.57
C GLU A 279 -12.49 28.88 -23.65
N THR A 280 -12.60 30.20 -23.42
CA THR A 280 -13.77 30.82 -22.78
C THR A 280 -14.95 30.86 -23.76
N SER A 281 -15.56 29.70 -24.01
CA SER A 281 -16.78 29.59 -24.81
C SER A 281 -17.61 28.46 -24.24
N ASP A 282 -18.90 28.75 -23.99
CA ASP A 282 -19.94 27.81 -23.55
C ASP A 282 -20.14 26.60 -24.51
N ASN A 283 -19.34 26.49 -25.57
CA ASN A 283 -19.28 25.40 -26.54
C ASN A 283 -17.98 24.55 -26.47
N SER A 284 -17.18 24.61 -25.40
CA SER A 284 -16.07 23.64 -25.22
C SER A 284 -16.62 22.26 -24.89
N VAL A 285 -17.15 21.59 -25.90
CA VAL A 285 -17.61 20.21 -25.85
C VAL A 285 -16.35 19.34 -25.92
N GLN A 286 -16.00 18.66 -24.82
CA GLN A 286 -15.02 17.57 -24.88
C GLN A 286 -15.45 16.61 -25.99
N SER A 287 -14.66 16.52 -27.06
CA SER A 287 -15.06 15.78 -28.26
C SER A 287 -15.11 14.27 -27.98
N LYS A 288 -14.32 13.83 -26.99
CA LYS A 288 -14.21 12.45 -26.56
C LYS A 288 -14.21 12.37 -25.04
N ARG A 289 -14.95 11.39 -24.52
CA ARG A 289 -15.05 11.06 -23.09
C ARG A 289 -13.69 10.89 -22.38
N TRP A 290 -12.65 10.46 -23.10
CA TRP A 290 -11.33 10.19 -22.52
C TRP A 290 -10.35 11.38 -22.61
N GLU A 291 -10.73 12.49 -23.24
CA GLU A 291 -9.90 13.69 -23.31
C GLU A 291 -9.74 14.32 -21.93
N SER A 292 -8.52 14.33 -21.43
CA SER A 292 -8.17 14.85 -20.11
C SER A 292 -6.74 15.37 -20.09
N ALA A 293 -6.41 16.15 -19.07
CA ALA A 293 -5.06 16.55 -18.71
C ALA A 293 -4.08 15.36 -18.77
N MET A 294 -4.51 14.21 -18.25
CA MET A 294 -3.73 12.97 -18.29
C MET A 294 -3.45 12.43 -19.70
N THR A 295 -4.45 12.37 -20.59
CA THR A 295 -4.24 11.88 -21.96
C THR A 295 -3.40 12.84 -22.81
N ALA A 296 -3.55 14.15 -22.56
CA ALA A 296 -2.74 15.18 -23.19
C ALA A 296 -1.28 15.07 -22.76
N GLY A 297 -1.01 14.97 -21.45
CA GLY A 297 0.32 14.78 -20.90
C GLY A 297 1.01 13.52 -21.43
N LEU A 298 0.27 12.41 -21.56
CA LEU A 298 0.80 11.14 -22.07
C LEU A 298 0.96 11.10 -23.60
N GLN A 299 0.37 12.05 -24.33
CA GLN A 299 0.29 12.06 -25.79
C GLN A 299 -0.20 10.74 -26.38
N LYS A 300 -1.15 10.09 -25.71
CA LYS A 300 -1.72 8.81 -26.12
C LYS A 300 -3.22 8.81 -25.91
N ALA A 301 -3.95 8.46 -26.97
CA ALA A 301 -5.38 8.18 -26.90
C ALA A 301 -5.65 6.86 -26.14
N GLU A 302 -4.74 5.89 -26.23
CA GLU A 302 -4.89 4.59 -25.58
C GLU A 302 -4.30 4.53 -24.17
N HIS A 303 -5.10 3.98 -23.25
CA HIS A 303 -4.83 3.95 -21.82
C HIS A 303 -3.84 2.85 -21.41
N THR A 304 -2.73 3.21 -20.77
CA THR A 304 -1.91 2.21 -20.06
C THR A 304 -2.42 2.00 -18.63
N GLY A 305 -3.13 0.90 -18.38
CA GLY A 305 -3.64 0.51 -17.06
C GLY A 305 -5.10 0.90 -16.81
N ARG A 306 -5.73 0.26 -15.82
CA ARG A 306 -7.13 0.53 -15.43
C ARG A 306 -7.26 1.99 -14.98
N VAL A 307 -8.14 2.75 -15.66
CA VAL A 307 -8.45 4.16 -15.41
C VAL A 307 -7.17 5.03 -15.30
N LEU A 308 -6.29 4.98 -16.30
CA LEU A 308 -5.05 5.80 -16.36
C LEU A 308 -4.13 5.69 -15.13
N GLY A 309 -4.05 4.51 -14.54
CA GLY A 309 -3.14 4.26 -13.41
C GLY A 309 -3.71 4.65 -12.04
N GLU A 310 -5.01 4.93 -11.93
CA GLU A 310 -5.68 5.02 -10.62
C GLU A 310 -5.71 3.68 -9.88
N GLY A 311 -5.52 2.57 -10.60
CA GLY A 311 -5.33 1.24 -10.03
C GLY A 311 -6.63 0.46 -9.82
N GLU A 312 -6.55 -0.60 -9.02
CA GLU A 312 -7.64 -1.55 -8.82
C GLU A 312 -8.77 -0.94 -7.96
N GLY A 313 -10.01 -1.02 -8.45
CA GLY A 313 -11.20 -0.45 -7.79
C GLY A 313 -11.71 0.87 -8.38
N ALA A 314 -10.95 1.55 -9.23
CA ALA A 314 -11.44 2.73 -9.96
C ALA A 314 -12.51 2.33 -11.00
N CYS A 315 -13.66 3.00 -10.99
CA CYS A 315 -14.65 2.92 -12.06
C CYS A 315 -14.32 3.91 -13.18
N TRP A 316 -14.76 3.65 -14.40
CA TRP A 316 -14.58 4.63 -15.48
C TRP A 316 -15.44 5.88 -15.26
N ASP A 317 -16.64 5.70 -14.71
CA ASP A 317 -17.61 6.76 -14.51
C ASP A 317 -17.19 7.77 -13.44
N ASP A 318 -16.40 7.34 -12.45
CA ASP A 318 -15.86 8.23 -11.41
C ASP A 318 -14.85 9.27 -11.95
N TYR A 319 -14.27 9.01 -13.12
CA TYR A 319 -13.09 9.73 -13.63
C TYR A 319 -13.23 10.28 -15.04
N PHE A 320 -14.22 9.79 -15.79
CA PHE A 320 -14.53 10.25 -17.14
C PHE A 320 -16.04 10.39 -17.22
N LEU A 321 -16.51 11.63 -17.19
CA LEU A 321 -17.93 11.93 -17.34
C LEU A 321 -18.46 11.31 -18.64
N PRO A 322 -19.73 10.86 -18.68
CA PRO A 322 -20.34 10.40 -19.92
C PRO A 322 -20.14 11.47 -21.00
N GLY A 323 -19.79 11.04 -22.22
CA GLY A 323 -19.71 11.98 -23.33
C GLY A 323 -21.07 12.66 -23.54
N PRO A 324 -21.09 13.88 -24.11
CA PRO A 324 -22.33 14.51 -24.54
C PRO A 324 -23.09 13.55 -25.46
N LYS A 325 -24.38 13.36 -25.19
CA LYS A 325 -25.26 12.51 -26.01
C LYS A 325 -25.59 13.17 -27.34
#